data_AF-A0A6B3F237-F1
#
_entry.id   AF-A0A6B3F237-F1
#
_cell.length_a   1.000
_cell.length_b   1.000
_cell.length_c   1.000
_cell.angle_alpha   90.00
_cell.angle_beta   90.00
_cell.angle_gamma   90.00
#
_symmetry.space_group_name_H-M   'P 1'
#
loop_
_entity.id
_entity.type
_entity.pdbx_description
1 polymer ?
#
loop_
_entity_poly.entity_id
_entity_poly.type
_entity_poly.pdbx_seq_one_letter_code
_entity_poly.pdbx_strand_id
1 'polypeptide(L)' 'QQGLFEVVEGIYQVRGLDLSNVTFVEGDTGVVVIDPLISVETAAAALALYRENRGDRPVTGIVYTHS' A
#
# COMPACT_ATOMS: atom_id res chain seq x y z
N GLN A 1 10.50 10.43 7.52
CA GLN A 1 10.68 9.07 8.07
C GLN A 1 10.09 8.09 7.07
N GLN A 2 10.74 6.94 6.87
CA GLN A 2 10.35 5.92 5.89
C GLN A 2 9.79 4.70 6.61
N GLY A 3 8.74 4.07 6.09
CA GLY A 3 8.21 2.82 6.63
C GLY A 3 6.72 2.59 6.37
N LEU A 4 6.20 1.55 7.02
CA LEU A 4 4.78 1.24 7.10
C LEU A 4 4.16 1.95 8.32
N PHE A 5 3.03 2.62 8.11
CA PHE A 5 2.31 3.35 9.14
C PHE A 5 0.86 2.88 9.15
N GLU A 6 0.34 2.53 10.32
CA GLU A 6 -1.10 2.43 10.53
C GLU A 6 -1.67 3.83 10.65
N VAL A 7 -2.63 4.17 9.79
CA VAL A 7 -3.35 5.45 9.86
C VAL A 7 -4.50 5.31 10.86
N VAL A 8 -5.29 4.27 10.66
CA VAL A 8 -6.35 3.75 11.54
C VAL A 8 -6.47 2.25 11.27
N GLU A 9 -7.22 1.54 12.11
CA GLU A 9 -7.47 0.11 11.91
C GLU A 9 -7.97 -0.17 10.48
N GLY A 10 -7.27 -1.08 9.79
CA GLY A 10 -7.58 -1.48 8.41
C GLY A 10 -7.04 -0.55 7.32
N ILE A 11 -6.42 0.59 7.66
CA ILE A 11 -5.84 1.54 6.69
C ILE A 11 -4.37 1.78 6.99
N TYR A 12 -3.52 1.44 6.02
CA TYR A 12 -2.08 1.50 6.15
C TYR A 12 -1.46 2.30 5.03
N GLN A 13 -0.34 2.96 5.31
CA GLN A 13 0.44 3.65 4.29
C GLN A 13 1.90 3.25 4.36
N VAL A 14 2.48 2.99 3.20
CA VAL A 14 3.93 2.98 3.05
C VAL A 14 4.36 4.35 2.55
N ARG A 15 5.25 4.98 3.31
CA ARG A 15 5.71 6.35 3.07
C ARG A 15 7.22 6.38 2.92
N GLY A 16 7.71 7.24 2.01
CA GLY A 16 9.14 7.49 1.81
C GLY A 16 9.90 6.39 1.04
N LEU A 17 9.20 5.47 0.36
CA LEU A 17 9.82 4.55 -0.62
C LEU A 17 9.82 5.11 -2.04
N ASP A 18 9.03 6.15 -2.30
CA ASP A 18 8.96 6.89 -3.56
C ASP A 18 8.55 8.35 -3.24
N LEU A 19 8.34 9.18 -4.26
CA LEU A 19 7.86 10.56 -4.12
C LEU A 19 6.48 10.62 -3.46
N SER A 20 5.60 9.69 -3.80
CA SER A 20 4.25 9.57 -3.24
C SER A 20 4.18 8.51 -2.14
N ASN A 21 3.02 8.46 -1.48
CA ASN A 21 2.68 7.36 -0.56
C ASN A 21 1.72 6.43 -1.28
N VAL A 22 1.82 5.13 -0.97
CA VAL A 22 0.79 4.15 -1.35
C VAL A 22 -0.07 3.85 -0.13
N THR A 23 -1.38 3.72 -0.34
CA THR A 23 -2.33 3.36 0.72
C THR A 23 -2.90 1.97 0.48
N PHE A 24 -2.97 1.18 1.55
CA PHE A 24 -3.59 -0.14 1.58
C PHE A 24 -4.84 -0.08 2.45
N VAL A 25 -5.98 -0.45 1.87
CA VAL A 25 -7.26 -0.52 2.58
C VAL A 25 -7.68 -1.98 2.66
N GLU A 26 -7.65 -2.53 3.87
CA GLU A 26 -8.04 -3.91 4.16
C GLU A 26 -9.57 -4.05 4.09
N GLY A 27 -10.06 -4.98 3.27
CA GLY A 27 -11.46 -5.36 3.23
C GLY A 27 -11.65 -6.84 3.55
N ASP A 28 -12.90 -7.31 3.48
CA ASP A 28 -13.27 -8.67 3.90
C ASP A 28 -12.59 -9.77 3.07
N THR A 29 -12.31 -9.51 1.78
CA THR A 29 -11.80 -10.51 0.83
C THR A 29 -10.38 -10.24 0.35
N GLY A 30 -9.79 -9.11 0.73
CA GLY A 30 -8.48 -8.70 0.20
C GLY A 30 -8.10 -7.28 0.57
N VAL A 31 -7.29 -6.65 -0.29
CA VAL A 31 -6.79 -5.28 -0.09
C VAL A 31 -7.00 -4.45 -1.35
N VAL A 32 -7.48 -3.23 -1.17
CA VAL A 32 -7.49 -2.19 -2.21
C VAL A 32 -6.23 -1.35 -2.08
N VAL A 33 -5.54 -1.12 -3.20
CA VAL A 33 -4.32 -0.32 -3.27
C VAL A 33 -4.63 1.04 -3.91
N ILE A 34 -4.23 2.14 -3.27
CA ILE A 34 -4.46 3.49 -3.76
C ILE A 34 -3.11 4.15 -4.02
N ASP A 35 -2.94 4.70 -5.22
CA ASP A 35 -1.74 5.38 -5.73
C ASP A 35 -0.45 4.53 -5.55
N PRO A 36 -0.27 3.49 -6.38
CA PRO A 36 0.81 2.50 -6.25
C PRO A 36 2.18 3.03 -6.73
N LEU A 37 2.56 4.24 -6.29
CA LEU A 37 3.86 4.86 -6.52
C LEU A 37 4.19 5.08 -8.01
N ILE A 38 5.42 5.47 -8.33
CA ILE A 38 5.84 5.80 -9.70
C ILE A 38 6.35 4.56 -10.45
N SER A 39 7.13 3.71 -9.77
CA SER A 39 7.81 2.59 -10.39
C SER A 39 7.33 1.24 -9.87
N VAL A 40 7.50 0.20 -10.69
CA VAL A 40 7.12 -1.17 -10.33
C VAL A 40 7.95 -1.67 -9.14
N GLU A 41 9.22 -1.29 -9.08
CA GLU A 41 10.16 -1.69 -8.03
C GLU A 41 9.76 -1.10 -6.68
N THR A 42 9.40 0.18 -6.62
CA THR A 42 8.98 0.84 -5.38
C THR A 42 7.62 0.31 -4.93
N ALA A 43 6.68 0.10 -5.86
CA ALA A 43 5.39 -0.50 -5.59
C ALA A 43 5.52 -1.93 -5.04
N ALA A 44 6.41 -2.74 -5.63
CA ALA A 44 6.68 -4.10 -5.16
C ALA A 44 7.32 -4.11 -3.76
N ALA A 45 8.28 -3.22 -3.49
CA ALA A 45 8.88 -3.07 -2.18
C ALA A 45 7.86 -2.63 -1.12
N ALA A 46 6.96 -1.70 -1.46
CA ALA A 46 5.90 -1.26 -0.57
C ALA A 46 4.88 -2.36 -0.27
N LEU A 47 4.46 -3.12 -1.28
CA LEU A 47 3.55 -4.26 -1.11
C LEU A 47 4.19 -5.37 -0.27
N ALA A 48 5.49 -5.65 -0.48
CA ALA A 48 6.24 -6.61 0.32
C ALA A 48 6.28 -6.18 1.80
N LEU A 49 6.64 -4.93 2.08
CA LEU A 49 6.69 -4.39 3.44
C LEU A 49 5.31 -4.43 4.13
N TYR A 50 4.24 -4.11 3.41
CA TYR A 50 2.88 -4.27 3.92
C TYR A 50 2.57 -5.74 4.25
N ARG A 51 2.88 -6.68 3.34
CA ARG A 51 2.61 -8.12 3.53
C ARG A 51 3.42 -8.75 4.66
N GLU A 52 4.66 -8.30 4.90
CA GLU A 52 5.49 -8.73 6.04
C GLU A 52 4.80 -8.46 7.39
N ASN A 53 3.99 -7.40 7.47
CA ASN A 53 3.36 -6.98 8.72
C ASN A 53 1.86 -7.34 8.79
N ARG A 54 1.18 -7.44 7.65
CA ARG A 54 -0.29 -7.56 7.56
C ARG A 54 -0.77 -8.86 6.90
N GLY A 55 0.15 -9.70 6.41
CA GLY A 55 -0.15 -10.96 5.72
C GLY A 55 -0.40 -10.81 4.22
N ASP A 56 -0.41 -11.94 3.51
CA ASP A 56 -0.51 -12.00 2.05
C ASP A 56 -1.97 -11.96 1.57
N ARG A 57 -2.62 -10.80 1.76
CA ARG A 57 -3.98 -10.58 1.24
C ARG A 57 -3.94 -10.35 -0.28
N PRO A 58 -4.88 -10.91 -1.06
CA PRO A 58 -4.96 -10.65 -2.50
C PRO A 58 -5.32 -9.19 -2.76
N VAL A 59 -4.68 -8.58 -3.76
CA VAL A 59 -5.07 -7.25 -4.24
C VAL A 59 -6.37 -7.39 -5.04
N THR A 60 -7.43 -6.76 -4.57
CA THR A 60 -8.78 -6.86 -5.14
C THR A 60 -9.22 -5.62 -5.91
N GLY A 61 -8.47 -4.52 -5.80
CA GLY A 61 -8.72 -3.30 -6.55
C GLY A 61 -7.56 -2.32 -6.50
N ILE A 62 -7.52 -1.43 -7.49
CA ILE A 62 -6.55 -0.33 -7.58
C ILE A 62 -7.31 0.97 -7.83
N VAL A 63 -6.95 2.04 -7.12
CA VAL A 63 -7.48 3.39 -7.32
C VAL A 63 -6.32 4.34 -7.64
N TYR A 64 -6.44 5.07 -8.74
CA TYR A 64 -5.60 6.22 -9.05
C TYR A 64 -6.37 7.49 -8.72
N THR A 65 -5.81 8.32 -7.85
CA THR A 65 -6.46 9.57 -7.42
C THR A 65 -6.24 10.72 -8.40
N HIS A 66 -5.29 10.58 -9.32
CA HIS A 66 -4.88 11.59 -10.30
C HIS A 66 -4.48 10.94 -11.63
N SER A 67 -4.32 11.77 -12.67
CA SER A 67 -3.92 11.39 -14.05
C SER A 67 -2.54 11.90 -14.39
#